data_AF-A0A1H2BGG8-F1
#
_entry.id   AF-A0A1H2BGG8-F1
#
_cell.length_a   1.000
_cell.length_b   1.000
_cell.length_c   1.000
_cell.angle_alpha   90.00
_cell.angle_beta   90.00
_cell.angle_gamma   90.00
#
_symmetry.space_group_name_H-M   'P 1'
#
loop_
_entity.id
_entity.type
_entity.pdbx_description
1 polymer ?
#
loop_
_entity_poly.entity_id
_entity_poly.type
_entity_poly.pdbx_seq_one_letter_code
_entity_poly.pdbx_strand_id
1 'polypeptide(L)'
;MALDALPGGDQAVFEALPAELRACLGRAARVVLIANNPAITAADFQALNIGADDVVVSFNTCIKATLLNEQSVNVFVHGYNAPDAYFFGLPYGPHVQHMFECSGERCFSMLVGCAAPMCPLPRVAMYRDRIPLPPLWHYPVDRPGGKRYVGPSTGFNTLVLFDWLRGEAGYGYELLTLGFSNEAGKLWGGHAWDYERDWLRQSNIVAIALQPQRWWQKLFRRK
;
A
#
# COMPACT_ATOMS: atom_id res chain seq x y z
N MET A 1 11.09 -10.26 -24.68
CA MET A 1 9.62 -10.36 -24.59
C MET A 1 9.08 -8.95 -24.56
N ALA A 2 8.03 -8.66 -25.32
CA ALA A 2 7.32 -7.40 -25.21
C ALA A 2 6.53 -7.43 -23.89
N LEU A 3 6.77 -6.46 -23.00
CA LEU A 3 6.25 -6.46 -21.62
C LEU A 3 4.73 -6.29 -21.55
N ASP A 4 4.16 -5.67 -22.58
CA ASP A 4 2.73 -5.55 -22.86
C ASP A 4 2.02 -6.89 -23.07
N ALA A 5 2.74 -7.92 -23.56
CA ALA A 5 2.19 -9.26 -23.75
C ALA A 5 2.12 -10.11 -22.46
N LEU A 6 2.65 -9.62 -21.33
CA LEU A 6 2.55 -10.29 -20.02
C LEU A 6 1.22 -9.97 -19.33
N PRO A 7 0.68 -10.83 -18.45
CA PRO A 7 -0.57 -10.56 -17.74
C PRO A 7 -0.54 -9.23 -16.97
N GLY A 8 -1.33 -8.26 -17.41
CA GLY A 8 -1.39 -6.91 -16.83
C GLY A 8 -0.54 -5.87 -17.57
N GLY A 9 0.34 -6.27 -18.48
CA GLY A 9 1.18 -5.35 -19.26
C GLY A 9 0.38 -4.41 -20.18
N ASP A 10 -0.86 -4.78 -20.50
CA ASP A 10 -1.85 -4.02 -21.27
C ASP A 10 -2.87 -3.27 -20.39
N GLN A 11 -2.75 -3.37 -19.07
CA GLN A 11 -3.72 -2.80 -18.15
C GLN A 11 -3.67 -1.28 -18.20
N ALA A 12 -4.83 -0.66 -18.46
CA ALA A 12 -5.02 0.76 -18.30
C ALA A 12 -4.95 1.14 -16.81
N VAL A 13 -3.80 1.70 -16.39
CA VAL A 13 -3.46 1.91 -14.97
C VAL A 13 -4.44 2.88 -14.32
N PHE A 14 -4.73 3.99 -14.98
CA PHE A 14 -5.59 5.05 -14.42
C PHE A 14 -7.04 4.57 -14.27
N GLU A 15 -7.55 3.86 -15.26
CA GLU A 15 -8.92 3.37 -15.36
C GLU A 15 -9.21 2.21 -14.40
N ALA A 16 -8.17 1.55 -13.88
CA ALA A 16 -8.29 0.53 -12.85
C ALA A 16 -8.71 1.10 -11.48
N LEU A 17 -8.55 2.41 -11.25
CA LEU A 17 -9.05 3.08 -10.05
C LEU A 17 -10.54 3.43 -10.18
N PRO A 18 -11.39 3.09 -9.18
CA PRO A 18 -12.77 3.57 -9.12
C PRO A 18 -12.84 5.10 -9.24
N ALA A 19 -13.87 5.60 -9.92
CA ALA A 19 -14.00 7.03 -10.19
C ALA A 19 -14.05 7.87 -8.91
N GLU A 20 -14.70 7.34 -7.88
CA GLU A 20 -14.82 7.96 -6.56
C GLU A 20 -13.46 8.05 -5.87
N LEU A 21 -12.65 7.00 -5.95
CA LEU A 21 -11.28 7.00 -5.42
C LEU A 21 -10.39 8.00 -6.18
N ARG A 22 -10.53 8.06 -7.52
CA ARG A 22 -9.82 9.08 -8.33
C ARG A 22 -10.19 10.50 -7.91
N ALA A 23 -11.47 10.76 -7.64
CA ALA A 23 -11.94 12.06 -7.18
C ALA A 23 -11.44 12.40 -5.77
N CYS A 24 -11.38 11.42 -4.86
CA CYS A 24 -10.77 11.57 -3.55
C CYS A 24 -9.27 11.89 -3.65
N LEU A 25 -8.51 11.15 -4.46
CA LEU A 25 -7.08 11.36 -4.67
C LEU A 25 -6.78 12.72 -5.32
N GLY A 26 -7.63 13.18 -6.25
CA GLY A 26 -7.47 14.49 -6.89
C GLY A 26 -7.72 15.70 -5.96
N ARG A 27 -8.40 15.47 -4.83
CA ARG A 27 -8.61 16.50 -3.78
C ARG A 27 -7.71 16.32 -2.56
N ALA A 28 -6.96 15.23 -2.49
CA ALA A 28 -6.18 14.90 -1.32
C ALA A 28 -5.05 15.91 -1.10
N ALA A 29 -4.86 16.34 0.14
CA ALA A 29 -3.66 17.08 0.53
C ALA A 29 -2.47 16.12 0.65
N ARG A 30 -2.72 14.95 1.26
CA ARG A 30 -1.69 13.93 1.51
C ARG A 30 -2.22 12.54 1.22
N VAL A 31 -1.33 11.69 0.74
CA VAL A 31 -1.51 10.23 0.69
C VAL A 31 -0.48 9.61 1.65
N VAL A 32 -0.94 8.98 2.72
CA VAL A 32 -0.09 8.44 3.79
C VAL A 32 -0.14 6.92 3.78
N LEU A 33 0.96 6.29 3.41
CA LEU A 33 1.10 4.83 3.45
C LEU A 33 1.61 4.38 4.81
N ILE A 34 0.82 3.58 5.50
CA ILE A 34 1.12 3.10 6.85
C ILE A 34 1.50 1.63 6.77
N ALA A 35 2.79 1.33 6.98
CA ALA A 35 3.28 -0.05 6.97
C ALA A 35 2.65 -0.88 8.10
N ASN A 36 2.67 -2.21 7.95
CA ASN A 36 2.39 -3.14 9.04
C ASN A 36 3.56 -3.26 10.03
N ASN A 37 4.18 -2.14 10.38
CA ASN A 37 5.30 -2.10 11.28
C ASN A 37 4.80 -2.13 12.75
N PRO A 38 5.21 -3.11 13.57
CA PRO A 38 4.78 -3.19 14.97
C PRO A 38 5.31 -2.05 15.83
N ALA A 39 6.39 -1.36 15.42
CA ALA A 39 6.89 -0.17 16.11
C ALA A 39 5.89 1.00 16.06
N ILE A 40 5.04 1.09 15.04
CA ILE A 40 4.02 2.14 14.94
C ILE A 40 3.03 2.04 16.10
N THR A 41 2.78 3.17 16.74
CA THR A 41 1.94 3.38 17.91
C THR A 41 0.85 4.42 17.64
N ALA A 42 -0.08 4.60 18.59
CA ALA A 42 -1.07 5.67 18.54
C ALA A 42 -0.44 7.07 18.54
N ALA A 43 0.74 7.26 19.16
CA ALA A 43 1.43 8.54 19.17
C ALA A 43 1.88 8.95 17.75
N ASP A 44 2.26 7.98 16.92
CA ASP A 44 2.60 8.24 15.51
C ASP A 44 1.38 8.74 14.73
N PHE A 45 0.22 8.12 14.94
CA PHE A 45 -1.05 8.55 14.32
C PHE A 45 -1.49 9.93 14.78
N GLN A 46 -1.34 10.24 16.08
CA GLN A 46 -1.60 11.57 16.62
C GLN A 46 -0.66 12.62 16.02
N ALA A 47 0.63 12.30 15.88
CA ALA A 47 1.62 13.19 15.29
C ALA A 47 1.38 13.43 13.80
N LEU A 48 0.85 12.44 13.06
CA LEU A 48 0.45 12.62 11.66
C LEU A 48 -0.70 13.62 11.49
N ASN A 49 -1.53 13.80 12.53
CA ASN A 49 -2.71 14.66 12.53
C ASN A 49 -3.58 14.42 11.28
N ILE A 50 -4.00 13.16 11.10
CA ILE A 50 -4.79 12.72 9.94
C ILE A 50 -6.16 13.40 9.97
N GLY A 51 -6.48 14.15 8.91
CA GLY A 51 -7.73 14.88 8.72
C GLY A 51 -8.56 14.39 7.53
N ALA A 52 -9.59 15.16 7.18
CA ALA A 52 -10.56 14.80 6.15
C ALA A 52 -10.03 14.90 4.71
N ASP A 53 -8.95 15.63 4.48
CA ASP A 53 -8.33 15.77 3.15
C ASP A 53 -7.19 14.77 2.94
N ASP A 54 -6.96 13.86 3.90
CA ASP A 54 -5.95 12.82 3.79
C ASP A 54 -6.53 11.52 3.25
N VAL A 55 -5.74 10.86 2.42
CA VAL A 55 -5.94 9.47 2.03
C VAL A 55 -4.95 8.60 2.81
N VAL A 56 -5.48 7.67 3.62
CA VAL A 56 -4.68 6.79 4.46
C VAL A 56 -4.71 5.39 3.89
N VAL A 57 -3.53 4.81 3.70
CA VAL A 57 -3.35 3.54 3.02
C VAL A 57 -2.82 2.50 4.01
N SER A 58 -3.54 1.40 4.17
CA SER A 58 -3.19 0.28 5.06
C SER A 58 -3.05 -1.02 4.28
N PHE A 59 -2.24 -1.97 4.76
CA PHE A 59 -1.84 -3.14 3.97
C PHE A 59 -2.28 -4.48 4.57
N ASN A 60 -2.60 -5.43 3.69
CA ASN A 60 -2.85 -6.83 3.96
C ASN A 60 -3.84 -7.03 5.11
N THR A 61 -3.38 -7.50 6.26
CA THR A 61 -4.24 -7.74 7.42
C THR A 61 -4.66 -6.48 8.16
N CYS A 62 -4.24 -5.30 7.69
CA CYS A 62 -4.64 -3.98 8.20
C CYS A 62 -4.50 -3.89 9.73
N ILE A 63 -3.38 -4.33 10.28
CA ILE A 63 -3.16 -4.45 11.74
C ILE A 63 -3.25 -3.10 12.49
N LYS A 64 -3.27 -1.98 11.76
CA LYS A 64 -3.41 -0.62 12.28
C LYS A 64 -4.82 -0.05 12.12
N ALA A 65 -5.79 -0.84 11.66
CA ALA A 65 -7.15 -0.38 11.40
C ALA A 65 -7.81 0.29 12.61
N THR A 66 -7.50 -0.16 13.83
CA THR A 66 -8.02 0.44 15.08
C THR A 66 -7.50 1.85 15.37
N LEU A 67 -6.47 2.31 14.66
CA LEU A 67 -5.89 3.64 14.80
C LEU A 67 -6.37 4.59 13.68
N LEU A 68 -7.08 4.08 12.69
CA LEU A 68 -7.65 4.87 11.59
C LEU A 68 -8.88 5.65 12.07
N ASN A 69 -9.25 6.66 11.30
CA ASN A 69 -10.44 7.46 11.54
C ASN A 69 -11.36 7.46 10.31
N GLU A 70 -12.65 7.66 10.55
CA GLU A 70 -13.69 7.66 9.51
C GLU A 70 -13.75 8.97 8.71
N GLN A 71 -13.09 10.03 9.21
CA GLN A 71 -13.05 11.33 8.56
C GLN A 71 -12.14 11.35 7.34
N SER A 72 -11.04 10.61 7.37
CA SER A 72 -10.12 10.44 6.24
C SER A 72 -10.69 9.52 5.16
N VAL A 73 -10.09 9.53 3.98
CA VAL A 73 -10.34 8.51 2.97
C VAL A 73 -9.43 7.32 3.27
N ASN A 74 -9.98 6.12 3.43
CA ASN A 74 -9.21 4.93 3.78
C ASN A 74 -9.13 3.96 2.61
N VAL A 75 -7.91 3.57 2.24
CA VAL A 75 -7.63 2.60 1.18
C VAL A 75 -6.95 1.37 1.78
N PHE A 76 -7.62 0.24 1.71
CA PHE A 76 -7.12 -1.04 2.24
C PHE A 76 -6.55 -1.88 1.09
N VAL A 77 -5.23 -2.04 1.07
CA VAL A 77 -4.52 -2.71 -0.03
C VAL A 77 -4.14 -4.12 0.35
N HIS A 78 -4.50 -5.10 -0.47
CA HIS A 78 -4.20 -6.51 -0.22
C HIS A 78 -3.40 -7.09 -1.38
N GLY A 79 -2.30 -7.77 -1.05
CA GLY A 79 -1.55 -8.56 -2.02
C GLY A 79 -2.30 -9.85 -2.35
N TYR A 80 -2.48 -10.12 -3.64
CA TYR A 80 -3.08 -11.33 -4.16
C TYR A 80 -1.96 -12.33 -4.51
N ASN A 81 -1.57 -13.18 -3.57
CA ASN A 81 -0.57 -14.23 -3.82
C ASN A 81 -1.28 -15.53 -4.23
N ALA A 82 -1.40 -15.77 -5.53
CA ALA A 82 -1.88 -17.04 -6.08
C ALA A 82 -0.67 -17.93 -6.44
N PRO A 83 -0.30 -18.84 -5.53
CA PRO A 83 -0.54 -20.26 -5.82
C PRO A 83 -1.46 -20.96 -4.82
N ASP A 84 -1.63 -20.41 -3.60
CA ASP A 84 -2.30 -21.08 -2.47
C ASP A 84 -3.58 -20.35 -1.99
N ALA A 85 -4.12 -19.43 -2.81
CA ALA A 85 -5.36 -18.70 -2.53
C ALA A 85 -5.41 -18.02 -1.15
N TYR A 86 -4.36 -17.27 -0.77
CA TYR A 86 -4.43 -16.36 0.39
C TYR A 86 -5.21 -15.08 0.03
N PHE A 87 -6.47 -15.25 -0.39
CA PHE A 87 -7.40 -14.13 -0.46
C PHE A 87 -8.00 -13.93 0.92
N PHE A 88 -7.68 -12.81 1.53
CA PHE A 88 -8.09 -12.49 2.90
C PHE A 88 -9.61 -12.22 3.03
N GLY A 89 -10.33 -12.05 1.92
CA GLY A 89 -11.68 -11.50 1.91
C GLY A 89 -11.66 -9.97 1.92
N LEU A 90 -12.66 -9.35 1.29
CA LEU A 90 -12.83 -7.89 1.28
C LEU A 90 -14.22 -7.52 1.83
N PRO A 91 -14.34 -6.60 2.80
CA PRO A 91 -13.26 -6.02 3.60
C PRO A 91 -12.68 -7.00 4.64
N TYR A 92 -11.37 -6.89 4.93
CA TYR A 92 -10.66 -7.81 5.82
C TYR A 92 -10.79 -7.46 7.31
N GLY A 93 -11.49 -8.30 8.06
CA GLY A 93 -11.56 -8.23 9.53
C GLY A 93 -12.61 -7.24 10.05
N PRO A 94 -12.99 -7.36 11.33
CA PRO A 94 -14.17 -6.67 11.88
C PRO A 94 -14.01 -5.14 11.92
N HIS A 95 -12.81 -4.62 12.20
CA HIS A 95 -12.60 -3.18 12.23
C HIS A 95 -12.70 -2.52 10.85
N VAL A 96 -12.15 -3.16 9.81
CA VAL A 96 -12.25 -2.65 8.44
C VAL A 96 -13.70 -2.75 7.96
N GLN A 97 -14.38 -3.86 8.25
CA GLN A 97 -15.82 -4.02 7.97
C GLN A 97 -16.64 -2.89 8.59
N HIS A 98 -16.43 -2.61 9.87
CA HIS A 98 -17.10 -1.50 10.57
C HIS A 98 -16.82 -0.14 9.90
N MET A 99 -15.58 0.12 9.49
CA MET A 99 -15.26 1.36 8.77
C MET A 99 -15.99 1.47 7.42
N PHE A 100 -16.19 0.36 6.70
CA PHE A 100 -16.98 0.36 5.46
C PHE A 100 -18.47 0.63 5.72
N GLU A 101 -18.99 0.21 6.87
CA GLU A 101 -20.38 0.45 7.29
C GLU A 101 -20.59 1.90 7.73
N CYS A 102 -19.62 2.49 8.44
CA CYS A 102 -19.76 3.82 9.08
C CYS A 102 -19.20 4.99 8.26
N SER A 103 -18.15 4.78 7.45
CA SER A 103 -17.45 5.87 6.74
C SER A 103 -18.06 6.21 5.36
N GLY A 104 -19.19 5.59 5.01
CA GLY A 104 -19.87 5.81 3.73
C GLY A 104 -18.98 5.54 2.50
N GLU A 105 -18.90 6.51 1.58
CA GLU A 105 -18.13 6.41 0.34
C GLU A 105 -16.61 6.66 0.51
N ARG A 106 -16.11 6.77 1.75
CA ARG A 106 -14.71 7.12 2.03
C ARG A 106 -13.80 5.91 2.24
N CYS A 107 -14.33 4.70 2.09
CA CYS A 107 -13.58 3.45 2.24
C CYS A 107 -13.47 2.71 0.90
N PHE A 108 -12.25 2.33 0.54
CA PHE A 108 -11.91 1.65 -0.70
C PHE A 108 -11.01 0.45 -0.42
N SER A 109 -11.12 -0.58 -1.25
CA SER A 109 -10.15 -1.66 -1.28
C SER A 109 -9.31 -1.59 -2.55
N MET A 110 -8.08 -2.05 -2.48
CA MET A 110 -7.23 -2.25 -3.65
C MET A 110 -6.60 -3.64 -3.60
N LEU A 111 -6.69 -4.36 -4.71
CA LEU A 111 -5.99 -5.62 -4.90
C LEU A 111 -4.81 -5.39 -5.85
N VAL A 112 -3.64 -5.88 -5.47
CA VAL A 112 -2.44 -5.89 -6.32
C VAL A 112 -1.94 -7.32 -6.46
N GLY A 113 -1.37 -7.67 -7.61
CA GLY A 113 -0.90 -9.04 -7.84
C GLY A 113 -1.95 -9.98 -8.42
N CYS A 114 -3.08 -9.46 -8.93
CA CYS A 114 -4.19 -10.31 -9.40
C CYS A 114 -3.75 -11.19 -10.58
N ALA A 115 -3.66 -12.50 -10.34
CA ALA A 115 -3.20 -13.48 -11.33
C ALA A 115 -4.33 -14.09 -12.18
N ALA A 116 -5.58 -13.97 -11.73
CA ALA A 116 -6.76 -14.49 -12.41
C ALA A 116 -7.77 -13.36 -12.69
N PRO A 117 -8.57 -13.46 -13.76
CA PRO A 117 -9.71 -12.58 -13.97
C PRO A 117 -10.67 -12.63 -12.77
N MET A 118 -11.09 -11.46 -12.30
CA MET A 118 -12.10 -11.33 -11.25
C MET A 118 -13.21 -10.39 -11.72
N CYS A 119 -14.44 -10.65 -11.28
CA CYS A 119 -15.54 -9.73 -11.55
C CYS A 119 -15.26 -8.37 -10.90
N PRO A 120 -15.61 -7.25 -11.56
CA PRO A 120 -15.49 -5.93 -10.95
C PRO A 120 -16.34 -5.86 -9.67
N LEU A 121 -15.78 -5.28 -8.62
CA LEU A 121 -16.46 -5.04 -7.35
C LEU A 121 -16.54 -3.53 -7.09
N PRO A 122 -17.65 -3.04 -6.53
CA PRO A 122 -17.81 -1.62 -6.22
C PRO A 122 -16.75 -1.19 -5.19
N ARG A 123 -16.15 -0.02 -5.39
CA ARG A 123 -15.10 0.54 -4.50
C ARG A 123 -13.87 -0.37 -4.34
N VAL A 124 -13.60 -1.24 -5.31
CA VAL A 124 -12.40 -2.07 -5.36
C VAL A 124 -11.59 -1.73 -6.60
N ALA A 125 -10.37 -1.24 -6.42
CA ALA A 125 -9.37 -1.17 -7.48
C ALA A 125 -8.70 -2.54 -7.65
N MET A 126 -8.49 -3.00 -8.88
CA MET A 126 -7.86 -4.30 -9.14
C MET A 126 -6.70 -4.14 -10.11
N TYR A 127 -5.50 -4.44 -9.63
CA TYR A 127 -4.27 -4.43 -10.40
C TYR A 127 -3.74 -5.84 -10.60
N ARG A 128 -3.48 -6.18 -11.86
CA ARG A 128 -2.91 -7.48 -12.24
C ARG A 128 -1.46 -7.59 -11.76
N ASP A 129 -0.89 -8.80 -11.87
CA ASP A 129 0.47 -9.11 -11.41
C ASP A 129 1.53 -8.11 -11.90
N ARG A 130 1.42 -7.66 -13.15
CA ARG A 130 2.36 -6.72 -13.75
C ARG A 130 1.70 -5.40 -14.09
N ILE A 131 1.58 -4.51 -13.12
CA ILE A 131 1.19 -3.11 -13.37
C ILE A 131 2.22 -2.49 -14.33
N PRO A 132 1.80 -1.88 -15.44
CA PRO A 132 2.70 -1.38 -16.48
C PRO A 132 3.37 -0.04 -16.12
N LEU A 133 4.10 -0.05 -15.01
CA LEU A 133 4.88 1.09 -14.53
C LEU A 133 6.38 0.73 -14.50
N PRO A 134 7.27 1.62 -14.96
CA PRO A 134 8.69 1.29 -15.14
C PRO A 134 9.37 0.66 -13.91
N PRO A 135 9.19 1.17 -12.66
CA PRO A 135 9.83 0.56 -11.50
C PRO A 135 9.38 -0.89 -11.22
N LEU A 136 8.17 -1.27 -11.65
CA LEU A 136 7.62 -2.63 -11.48
C LEU A 136 8.02 -3.54 -12.64
N TRP A 137 8.19 -3.00 -13.84
CA TRP A 137 8.72 -3.71 -15.01
C TRP A 137 10.22 -4.01 -14.89
N HIS A 138 10.99 -3.11 -14.30
CA HIS A 138 12.41 -3.29 -14.05
C HIS A 138 12.72 -3.99 -12.72
N TYR A 139 11.69 -4.51 -12.04
CA TYR A 139 11.88 -5.23 -10.78
C TYR A 139 12.73 -6.50 -10.96
N PRO A 140 13.78 -6.71 -10.13
CA PRO A 140 14.64 -7.88 -10.25
C PRO A 140 13.87 -9.20 -10.13
N VAL A 141 14.09 -10.11 -11.07
CA VAL A 141 13.45 -11.43 -11.08
C VAL A 141 14.24 -12.43 -10.24
N ASP A 142 15.56 -12.41 -10.36
CA ASP A 142 16.46 -13.41 -9.75
C ASP A 142 17.34 -12.80 -8.66
N ARG A 143 17.54 -13.56 -7.59
CA ARG A 143 18.48 -13.25 -6.52
C ARG A 143 19.92 -13.53 -6.97
N PRO A 144 20.93 -12.94 -6.32
CA PRO A 144 22.30 -13.44 -6.36
C PRO A 144 22.31 -14.91 -5.92
N GLY A 145 22.52 -15.84 -6.86
CA GLY A 145 22.40 -17.30 -6.65
C GLY A 145 21.25 -18.00 -7.39
N GLY A 146 20.48 -17.29 -8.22
CA GLY A 146 19.55 -17.89 -9.19
C GLY A 146 18.17 -18.28 -8.66
N LYS A 147 17.89 -18.10 -7.36
CA LYS A 147 16.53 -18.26 -6.82
C LYS A 147 15.69 -17.02 -7.16
N ARG A 148 14.45 -17.20 -7.61
CA ARG A 148 13.55 -16.09 -7.91
C ARG A 148 13.11 -15.30 -6.67
N TYR A 149 12.92 -14.00 -6.84
CA TYR A 149 12.10 -13.20 -5.93
C TYR A 149 10.62 -13.58 -6.08
N VAL A 150 9.83 -13.37 -5.03
CA VAL A 150 8.38 -13.61 -5.04
C VAL A 150 7.61 -12.46 -5.72
N GLY A 151 8.32 -11.46 -6.25
CA GLY A 151 7.76 -10.25 -6.84
C GLY A 151 7.85 -9.03 -5.92
N PRO A 152 7.34 -7.87 -6.36
CA PRO A 152 7.26 -6.65 -5.56
C PRO A 152 6.35 -6.82 -4.35
N SER A 153 6.70 -6.18 -3.23
CA SER A 153 5.84 -6.17 -2.04
C SER A 153 4.52 -5.42 -2.31
N THR A 154 3.45 -5.73 -1.56
CA THR A 154 2.18 -4.99 -1.63
C THR A 154 2.39 -3.48 -1.44
N GLY A 155 3.25 -3.12 -0.49
CA GLY A 155 3.62 -1.74 -0.22
C GLY A 155 4.34 -1.08 -1.40
N PHE A 156 5.26 -1.79 -2.05
CA PHE A 156 6.00 -1.25 -3.19
C PHE A 156 5.14 -1.05 -4.44
N ASN A 157 4.25 -2.01 -4.76
CA ASN A 157 3.28 -1.82 -5.84
C ASN A 157 2.46 -0.54 -5.63
N THR A 158 2.01 -0.31 -4.40
CA THR A 158 1.19 0.84 -4.03
C THR A 158 1.97 2.15 -4.06
N LEU A 159 3.22 2.13 -3.58
CA LEU A 159 4.12 3.28 -3.63
C LEU A 159 4.35 3.74 -5.07
N VAL A 160 4.72 2.82 -5.95
CA VAL A 160 4.97 3.12 -7.36
C VAL A 160 3.71 3.65 -8.05
N LEU A 161 2.54 3.05 -7.75
CA LEU A 161 1.27 3.48 -8.32
C LEU A 161 0.91 4.92 -7.91
N PHE A 162 0.97 5.25 -6.62
CA PHE A 162 0.61 6.60 -6.16
C PHE A 162 1.69 7.63 -6.50
N ASP A 163 2.97 7.25 -6.55
CA ASP A 163 4.01 8.16 -7.03
C ASP A 163 3.83 8.50 -8.52
N TRP A 164 3.50 7.48 -9.34
CA TRP A 164 3.16 7.70 -10.75
C TRP A 164 1.91 8.59 -10.90
N LEU A 165 0.84 8.31 -10.15
CA LEU A 165 -0.41 9.07 -10.24
C LEU A 165 -0.21 10.55 -9.90
N ARG A 166 0.69 10.89 -8.97
CA ARG A 166 1.06 12.27 -8.66
C ARG A 166 1.72 13.01 -9.84
N GLY A 167 2.29 12.28 -10.81
CA GLY A 167 2.80 12.84 -12.05
C GLY A 167 1.70 13.19 -13.07
N GLU A 168 0.47 12.72 -12.87
CA GLU A 168 -0.66 12.94 -13.76
C GLU A 168 -1.38 14.26 -13.45
N ALA A 169 -2.01 14.86 -14.46
CA ALA A 169 -2.71 16.13 -14.30
C ALA A 169 -3.87 16.03 -13.28
N GLY A 170 -3.90 16.94 -12.31
CA GLY A 170 -4.94 17.01 -11.28
C GLY A 170 -4.64 16.26 -9.98
N TYR A 171 -3.44 15.70 -9.81
CA TYR A 171 -3.02 15.00 -8.59
C TYR A 171 -1.82 15.68 -7.94
N GLY A 172 -2.08 16.56 -6.97
CA GLY A 172 -1.05 17.40 -6.34
C GLY A 172 -0.65 17.01 -4.91
N TYR A 173 -1.08 15.85 -4.42
CA TYR A 173 -0.86 15.47 -3.02
C TYR A 173 0.62 15.23 -2.69
N GLU A 174 0.97 15.42 -1.42
CA GLU A 174 2.21 14.89 -0.88
C GLU A 174 2.08 13.38 -0.65
N LEU A 175 3.11 12.61 -1.00
CA LEU A 175 3.16 11.17 -0.75
C LEU A 175 4.09 10.90 0.43
N LEU A 176 3.55 10.24 1.46
CA LEU A 176 4.25 10.00 2.73
C LEU A 176 4.26 8.51 3.08
N THR A 177 5.31 8.08 3.78
CA THR A 177 5.39 6.73 4.34
C THR A 177 5.65 6.76 5.83
N LEU A 178 4.88 5.98 6.60
CA LEU A 178 5.11 5.72 8.01
C LEU A 178 5.50 4.25 8.23
N GLY A 179 6.66 4.03 8.87
CA GLY A 179 7.12 2.70 9.27
C GLY A 179 7.65 1.80 8.16
N PHE A 180 7.92 2.34 6.97
CA PHE A 180 8.68 1.68 5.89
C PHE A 180 10.19 1.64 6.22
N SER A 181 10.52 1.24 7.45
CA SER A 181 11.87 1.16 8.00
C SER A 181 12.18 -0.25 8.53
N ASN A 182 13.44 -0.50 8.87
CA ASN A 182 13.86 -1.76 9.48
C ASN A 182 13.54 -1.84 10.99
N GLU A 183 12.84 -0.85 11.56
CA GLU A 183 12.57 -0.81 12.99
C GLU A 183 11.51 -1.86 13.36
N ALA A 184 11.87 -2.77 14.27
CA ALA A 184 11.00 -3.75 14.94
C ALA A 184 10.26 -4.81 14.10
N GLY A 185 10.54 -4.97 12.81
CA GLY A 185 9.85 -5.95 11.96
C GLY A 185 10.80 -6.87 11.18
N LYS A 186 10.45 -8.15 11.07
CA LYS A 186 11.03 -9.04 10.06
C LYS A 186 10.29 -8.78 8.75
N LEU A 187 10.98 -8.19 7.78
CA LEU A 187 10.46 -8.08 6.42
C LEU A 187 10.10 -9.48 5.90
N TRP A 188 8.95 -9.64 5.26
CA TRP A 188 8.60 -10.89 4.60
C TRP A 188 9.73 -11.26 3.63
N GLY A 189 10.31 -12.43 3.82
CA GLY A 189 11.46 -12.85 3.01
C GLY A 189 11.01 -13.12 1.58
N GLY A 190 11.81 -12.68 0.61
CA GLY A 190 11.61 -13.05 -0.79
C GLY A 190 11.31 -11.92 -1.75
N HIS A 191 11.17 -10.68 -1.27
CA HIS A 191 11.16 -9.47 -2.09
C HIS A 191 12.60 -8.96 -2.30
N ALA A 192 12.82 -8.19 -3.37
CA ALA A 192 14.06 -7.46 -3.66
C ALA A 192 14.13 -6.18 -2.81
N TRP A 193 14.28 -6.33 -1.50
CA TRP A 193 14.23 -5.22 -0.55
C TRP A 193 15.28 -4.13 -0.80
N ASP A 194 16.45 -4.48 -1.33
CA ASP A 194 17.46 -3.49 -1.70
C ASP A 194 16.96 -2.59 -2.82
N TYR A 195 16.39 -3.19 -3.88
CA TYR A 195 15.77 -2.46 -4.99
C TYR A 195 14.62 -1.55 -4.52
N GLU A 196 13.68 -2.08 -3.72
CA GLU A 196 12.54 -1.30 -3.24
C GLU A 196 12.97 -0.11 -2.38
N ARG A 197 14.00 -0.31 -1.54
CA ARG A 197 14.54 0.76 -0.67
C ARG A 197 15.34 1.78 -1.44
N ASP A 198 16.15 1.34 -2.40
CA ASP A 198 16.93 2.26 -3.22
C ASP A 198 16.03 3.13 -4.09
N TRP A 199 14.95 2.56 -4.64
CA TRP A 199 13.92 3.33 -5.33
C TRP A 199 13.26 4.34 -4.39
N LEU A 200 12.85 3.93 -3.18
CA LEU A 200 12.23 4.84 -2.21
C LEU A 200 13.17 5.97 -1.74
N ARG A 201 14.48 5.72 -1.65
CA ARG A 201 15.48 6.75 -1.30
C ARG A 201 15.70 7.77 -2.41
N GLN A 202 15.50 7.36 -3.66
CA GLN A 202 15.69 8.20 -4.84
C GLN A 202 14.39 8.92 -5.26
N SER A 203 13.25 8.53 -4.71
CA SER A 203 11.98 9.17 -4.97
C SER A 203 11.77 10.42 -4.12
N ASN A 204 10.87 11.31 -4.54
CA ASN A 204 10.47 12.49 -3.78
C ASN A 204 9.29 12.15 -2.85
N ILE A 205 9.46 11.11 -2.02
CA ILE A 205 8.46 10.62 -1.06
C ILE A 205 8.95 10.95 0.36
N VAL A 206 8.06 11.49 1.18
CA VAL A 206 8.42 11.92 2.53
C VAL A 206 8.34 10.75 3.51
N ALA A 207 9.50 10.27 3.97
CA ALA A 207 9.56 9.24 5.01
C ALA A 207 9.38 9.87 6.39
N ILE A 208 8.29 9.54 7.07
CA ILE A 208 7.99 10.02 8.42
C ILE A 208 8.69 9.14 9.45
N ALA A 209 9.51 9.76 10.29
CA ALA A 209 10.17 9.11 11.41
C ALA A 209 9.14 8.69 12.47
N LEU A 210 9.35 7.50 13.04
CA LEU A 210 8.54 7.03 14.16
C LEU A 210 8.82 7.86 15.41
N GLN A 211 7.77 8.07 16.21
CA GLN A 211 7.87 8.73 17.50
C GLN A 211 8.79 7.94 18.43
N PRO A 212 9.69 8.62 19.16
CA PRO A 212 10.64 7.97 20.03
C PRO A 212 9.92 7.19 21.14
N GLN A 213 10.12 5.87 21.16
CA GLN A 213 9.61 5.03 22.24
C GLN A 213 10.48 5.18 23.49
N ARG A 214 9.83 5.36 24.64
CA ARG A 214 10.52 5.38 25.92
C ARG A 214 11.17 4.02 26.18
N TRP A 215 12.35 4.02 26.80
CA TRP A 215 13.18 2.82 27.00
C TRP A 215 12.44 1.66 27.70
N TRP A 216 11.50 1.94 28.59
CA TRP A 216 10.69 0.93 29.27
C TRP A 216 9.64 0.28 28.36
N GLN A 217 9.07 1.00 27.38
CA GLN A 217 8.14 0.43 26.40
C GLN A 217 8.81 -0.61 25.50
N LYS A 218 10.12 -0.44 25.22
CA LYS A 218 10.93 -1.43 24.49
C LYS A 218 11.16 -2.71 25.30
N LEU A 219 11.26 -2.62 26.62
CA LEU A 219 11.47 -3.77 27.52
C LEU A 219 10.22 -4.65 27.65
N PHE A 220 9.02 -4.06 27.68
CA PHE A 220 7.76 -4.80 27.84
C PHE A 220 7.17 -5.34 26.53
N ARG A 221 7.67 -4.92 25.36
CA ARG A 221 7.22 -5.39 24.03
C ARG A 221 7.93 -6.65 23.51
N ARG A 222 8.90 -7.21 24.25
CA ARG A 222 9.42 -8.57 23.98
C ARG A 222 8.44 -9.61 24.53
N LYS A 223 7.40 -9.93 23.78
CA LYS A 223 6.63 -11.17 23.90
C LYS A 223 6.27 -11.67 22.52
#